data_AF-A0A2T5C7P6-F1
#
_entry.id   AF-A0A2T5C7P6-F1
#
_cell.length_a   1.000
_cell.length_b   1.000
_cell.length_c   1.000
_cell.angle_alpha   90.00
_cell.angle_beta   90.00
_cell.angle_gamma   90.00
#
_symmetry.space_group_name_H-M   'P 1'
#
loop_
_entity.id
_entity.type
_entity.pdbx_description
1 polymer ?
#
loop_
_entity_poly.entity_id
_entity_poly.type
_entity_poly.pdbx_seq_one_letter_code
_entity_poly.pdbx_strand_id
1 'polypeptide(L)'
;MPAYIRLSIVSVAALLFCFTPISSHAWHPLNDTGIQFCGGAFSSNNNPCTGHEPQGQDAHYGRDAAARTGTLTKVGAGEAGFDFTKISNSGHALPATAQLGSGPGDWACTRDNVTGIMWEVKVNNPTHARHKDHRYTWFFSNSPDGNLGSQGLDGCNNTLEGLRCNTENYKDRVNAASLCGYTDWRVPSIKELESITHLETFSPTIDTTYFPNTSIMYYWSSSPNADNNRYAWVLYFKVGSSYMYGLRGSAERVLLARGGHPVEASTQAGHCMNNIPPSNPDSIYTVSNNGNTVTDIRTGLMWKTCPEGQTWTGRTCSGSYNTFTWIGALAHAESHVFANHRDWRLPNVKELRSLVDECRAYPSINETFFPNSLSQSYWTSSPSADNSLKSKVVVFIFGQPHGNSSRSEYNLAWLVRGGQTGPSGHTLIVNSIGASSVPITGNPSSYGGTTNYNKSNIPNSTQIALTAPTTSGNANFTSWTGCNTTNAANRTCTVIMNANKTVTANYEERQANLPGVMLLLLDD
;
A
#
# COMPACT_ATOMS: atom_id res chain seq x y z
N MET A 1 1.53 69.85 -1.83
CA MET A 1 2.57 69.33 -0.92
C MET A 1 1.88 68.58 0.20
N PRO A 2 2.09 67.26 0.33
CA PRO A 2 2.05 66.65 1.65
C PRO A 2 3.28 65.79 1.94
N ALA A 3 3.58 65.72 3.24
CA ALA A 3 4.80 65.24 3.85
C ALA A 3 4.94 63.70 3.84
N TYR A 4 6.20 63.25 3.72
CA TYR A 4 6.61 61.86 3.91
C TYR A 4 6.72 61.53 5.40
N ILE A 5 5.99 60.51 5.86
CA ILE A 5 6.25 59.81 7.13
C ILE A 5 7.19 58.63 6.81
N ARG A 6 8.38 58.62 7.44
CA ARG A 6 9.30 57.46 7.42
C ARG A 6 8.84 56.45 8.47
N LEU A 7 8.56 55.21 8.04
CA LEU A 7 8.37 54.07 8.93
C LEU A 7 9.67 53.26 8.99
N SER A 8 10.22 53.10 10.20
CA SER A 8 11.42 52.29 10.46
C SER A 8 11.11 50.80 10.33
N ILE A 9 11.93 50.09 9.54
CA ILE A 9 11.85 48.63 9.38
C ILE A 9 12.51 47.96 10.59
N VAL A 10 11.74 47.23 11.38
CA VAL A 10 12.25 46.26 12.36
C VAL A 10 12.39 44.92 11.63
N SER A 11 13.60 44.37 11.61
CA SER A 11 13.90 43.04 11.05
C SER A 11 13.16 41.95 11.82
N VAL A 12 12.23 41.25 11.14
CA VAL A 12 11.74 39.94 11.57
C VAL A 12 12.51 38.88 10.78
N ALA A 13 13.31 38.08 11.47
CA ALA A 13 13.93 36.90 10.91
C ALA A 13 12.84 35.86 10.56
N ALA A 14 12.58 35.68 9.27
CA ALA A 14 11.70 34.63 8.79
C ALA A 14 12.44 33.28 8.87
N LEU A 15 12.05 32.43 9.82
CA LEU A 15 12.33 30.99 9.79
C LEU A 15 11.68 30.42 8.53
N LEU A 16 12.49 30.14 7.50
CA LEU A 16 12.07 29.35 6.35
C LEU A 16 11.81 27.91 6.83
N PHE A 17 10.56 27.59 7.15
CA PHE A 17 10.10 26.22 7.06
C PHE A 17 10.07 25.83 5.59
N CYS A 18 10.99 24.96 5.19
CA CYS A 18 11.00 24.33 3.88
C CYS A 18 9.79 23.40 3.79
N PHE A 19 8.62 23.93 3.45
CA PHE A 19 7.52 23.11 2.95
C PHE A 19 7.95 22.58 1.59
N THR A 20 8.42 21.34 1.55
CA THR A 20 8.49 20.60 0.30
C THR A 20 7.05 20.45 -0.20
N PRO A 21 6.71 20.95 -1.41
CA PRO A 21 5.41 20.66 -1.99
C PRO A 21 5.29 19.14 -2.14
N ILE A 22 4.19 18.57 -1.64
CA ILE A 22 3.84 17.16 -1.84
C ILE A 22 3.74 16.96 -3.35
N SER A 23 4.77 16.35 -3.95
CA SER A 23 4.73 15.95 -5.35
C SER A 23 3.64 14.89 -5.55
N SER A 24 2.65 15.28 -6.36
CA SER A 24 1.88 14.48 -7.31
C SER A 24 1.92 12.95 -7.17
N HIS A 25 0.76 12.38 -6.83
CA HIS A 25 0.36 10.97 -7.03
C HIS A 25 1.38 9.93 -6.54
N ALA A 26 1.60 9.90 -5.22
CA ALA A 26 2.27 8.78 -4.60
C ALA A 26 1.45 7.50 -4.85
N TRP A 27 2.08 6.51 -5.47
CA TRP A 27 1.60 5.14 -5.54
C TRP A 27 1.30 4.66 -4.11
N HIS A 28 0.14 4.04 -3.89
CA HIS A 28 -0.20 3.42 -2.61
C HIS A 28 -0.41 1.91 -2.83
N PRO A 29 0.67 1.11 -2.71
CA PRO A 29 0.60 -0.34 -2.80
C PRO A 29 -0.41 -0.88 -1.79
N LEU A 30 -1.18 -1.89 -2.19
CA LEU A 30 -1.99 -2.65 -1.26
C LEU A 30 -1.08 -3.54 -0.42
N ASN A 31 -1.38 -3.65 0.88
CA ASN A 31 -0.90 -4.80 1.64
C ASN A 31 -1.43 -6.08 1.01
N ASP A 32 -0.60 -7.11 1.05
CA ASP A 32 -1.03 -8.46 0.73
C ASP A 32 -1.96 -9.03 1.81
N THR A 33 -2.47 -10.24 1.63
CA THR A 33 -3.51 -10.77 2.51
C THR A 33 -2.97 -11.32 3.83
N GLY A 34 -1.71 -11.68 3.89
CA GLY A 34 -1.09 -12.48 4.95
C GLY A 34 -1.15 -13.98 4.69
N ILE A 35 -1.93 -14.46 3.71
CA ILE A 35 -2.20 -15.89 3.56
C ILE A 35 -0.99 -16.62 2.99
N GLN A 36 -0.39 -17.52 3.79
CA GLN A 36 0.74 -18.35 3.37
C GLN A 36 0.38 -19.82 3.13
N PHE A 37 -0.89 -20.20 3.33
CA PHE A 37 -1.43 -21.53 3.09
C PHE A 37 -2.28 -21.62 1.82
N CYS A 38 -2.53 -22.84 1.38
CA CYS A 38 -3.35 -23.13 0.21
C CYS A 38 -4.58 -23.93 0.61
N GLY A 39 -5.68 -23.76 -0.12
CA GLY A 39 -6.89 -24.55 -0.01
C GLY A 39 -6.89 -25.71 -1.00
N GLY A 40 -7.33 -26.88 -0.54
CA GLY A 40 -7.61 -28.00 -1.43
C GLY A 40 -8.95 -27.92 -2.12
N ALA A 41 -9.03 -28.56 -3.28
CA ALA A 41 -10.22 -28.56 -4.13
C ALA A 41 -11.45 -29.13 -3.40
N PHE A 42 -11.23 -30.22 -2.66
CA PHE A 42 -12.23 -30.96 -1.90
C PHE A 42 -11.73 -31.33 -0.49
N SER A 43 -10.57 -30.81 -0.10
CA SER A 43 -9.92 -31.06 1.20
C SER A 43 -9.78 -29.76 2.00
N SER A 44 -9.34 -29.90 3.25
CA SER A 44 -9.03 -28.76 4.11
C SER A 44 -7.91 -27.89 3.53
N ASN A 45 -7.65 -26.75 4.18
CA ASN A 45 -6.46 -25.97 3.95
C ASN A 45 -5.20 -26.79 4.29
N ASN A 46 -4.11 -26.43 3.64
CA ASN A 46 -2.81 -27.06 3.70
C ASN A 46 -1.73 -25.98 3.80
N ASN A 47 -1.06 -25.92 4.95
CA ASN A 47 0.13 -25.11 5.20
C ASN A 47 1.29 -26.12 5.34
N PRO A 48 2.25 -26.21 4.38
CA PRO A 48 2.84 -25.08 3.64
C PRO A 48 2.52 -24.97 2.13
N CYS A 49 1.32 -25.35 1.68
CA CYS A 49 0.98 -25.51 0.25
C CYS A 49 1.78 -26.59 -0.48
N THR A 50 2.22 -27.64 0.21
CA THR A 50 2.93 -28.76 -0.43
C THR A 50 1.97 -29.88 -0.78
N GLY A 51 2.04 -30.40 -2.01
CA GLY A 51 1.23 -31.54 -2.45
C GLY A 51 0.48 -31.25 -3.75
N HIS A 52 -0.72 -31.80 -3.90
CA HIS A 52 -1.56 -31.69 -5.10
C HIS A 52 -2.53 -30.50 -5.02
N GLU A 53 -2.12 -29.40 -4.38
CA GLU A 53 -2.95 -28.20 -4.29
C GLU A 53 -2.97 -27.46 -5.64
N PRO A 54 -4.11 -26.86 -6.04
CA PRO A 54 -4.20 -26.05 -7.25
C PRO A 54 -3.17 -24.91 -7.24
N GLN A 55 -2.50 -24.70 -8.37
CA GLN A 55 -1.68 -23.50 -8.58
C GLN A 55 -2.56 -22.26 -8.66
N GLY A 56 -1.94 -21.09 -8.60
CA GLY A 56 -2.64 -19.83 -8.82
C GLY A 56 -3.31 -19.23 -7.57
N GLN A 57 -3.17 -19.88 -6.41
CA GLN A 57 -3.71 -19.40 -5.13
C GLN A 57 -2.92 -18.22 -4.54
N ASP A 58 -3.53 -17.53 -3.57
CA ASP A 58 -2.97 -16.36 -2.89
C ASP A 58 -1.53 -16.55 -2.41
N ALA A 59 -1.25 -17.64 -1.70
CA ALA A 59 0.07 -17.96 -1.16
C ALA A 59 1.18 -18.21 -2.22
N HIS A 60 0.83 -18.30 -3.51
CA HIS A 60 1.80 -18.45 -4.60
C HIS A 60 2.30 -17.12 -5.16
N TYR A 61 1.61 -16.02 -4.87
CA TYR A 61 1.93 -14.73 -5.44
C TYR A 61 2.24 -13.70 -4.36
N GLY A 62 2.88 -12.62 -4.78
CA GLY A 62 2.92 -11.45 -3.96
C GLY A 62 3.94 -11.50 -2.84
N ARG A 63 3.67 -10.59 -1.94
CA ARG A 63 4.47 -10.23 -0.78
C ARG A 63 4.42 -11.35 0.26
N ASP A 64 3.31 -12.07 0.35
CA ASP A 64 3.16 -13.25 1.21
C ASP A 64 3.99 -14.44 0.71
N ALA A 65 4.00 -14.69 -0.60
CA ALA A 65 4.83 -15.74 -1.22
C ALA A 65 6.33 -15.44 -1.07
N ALA A 66 6.75 -14.19 -1.27
CA ALA A 66 8.13 -13.77 -1.05
C ALA A 66 8.55 -13.91 0.42
N ALA A 67 7.65 -13.61 1.37
CA ALA A 67 7.91 -13.80 2.80
C ALA A 67 8.10 -15.28 3.14
N ARG A 68 7.23 -16.16 2.61
CA ARG A 68 7.28 -17.62 2.83
C ARG A 68 8.59 -18.24 2.36
N THR A 69 9.17 -17.71 1.28
CA THR A 69 10.45 -18.19 0.73
C THR A 69 11.68 -17.50 1.32
N GLY A 70 11.50 -16.57 2.28
CA GLY A 70 12.59 -15.80 2.87
C GLY A 70 13.28 -14.83 1.92
N THR A 71 12.65 -14.50 0.78
CA THR A 71 13.21 -13.62 -0.25
C THR A 71 12.72 -12.17 -0.12
N LEU A 72 11.67 -11.94 0.67
CA LEU A 72 11.13 -10.62 0.92
C LEU A 72 12.07 -9.78 1.80
N THR A 73 12.49 -8.63 1.26
CA THR A 73 13.15 -7.58 2.06
C THR A 73 12.12 -6.65 2.69
N LYS A 74 12.24 -6.38 3.99
CA LYS A 74 11.38 -5.46 4.74
C LYS A 74 12.20 -4.27 5.27
N VAL A 75 11.56 -3.11 5.38
CA VAL A 75 12.12 -1.92 6.06
C VAL A 75 12.06 -2.09 7.57
N GLY A 76 10.93 -2.56 8.08
CA GLY A 76 10.69 -2.90 9.47
C GLY A 76 10.48 -4.40 9.64
N ALA A 77 9.45 -4.79 10.39
CA ALA A 77 9.08 -6.19 10.62
C ALA A 77 7.56 -6.37 10.61
N GLY A 78 7.09 -7.60 10.76
CA GLY A 78 5.67 -7.95 10.72
C GLY A 78 5.49 -9.36 10.17
N GLU A 79 4.30 -9.91 10.31
CA GLU A 79 3.97 -11.25 9.78
C GLU A 79 3.86 -11.25 8.25
N ALA A 80 4.14 -12.40 7.62
CA ALA A 80 3.97 -12.64 6.19
C ALA A 80 4.35 -11.45 5.29
N GLY A 81 3.43 -10.98 4.44
CA GLY A 81 3.58 -9.85 3.53
C GLY A 81 3.43 -8.47 4.16
N PHE A 82 3.33 -8.34 5.49
CA PHE A 82 3.24 -7.03 6.15
C PHE A 82 4.62 -6.44 6.47
N ASP A 83 4.73 -5.13 6.55
CA ASP A 83 5.98 -4.44 6.91
C ASP A 83 5.67 -3.18 7.73
N PHE A 84 5.95 -3.26 9.02
CA PHE A 84 5.60 -2.27 10.03
C PHE A 84 6.84 -1.73 10.74
N THR A 85 6.84 -0.42 10.99
CA THR A 85 7.82 0.27 11.84
C THR A 85 7.11 0.83 13.07
N LYS A 86 7.63 0.56 14.28
CA LYS A 86 7.16 1.20 15.52
C LYS A 86 7.58 2.67 15.55
N ILE A 87 6.69 3.55 15.97
CA ILE A 87 6.91 5.00 16.04
C ILE A 87 6.67 5.50 17.47
N SER A 88 7.59 6.33 17.98
CA SER A 88 7.51 6.88 19.33
C SER A 88 6.43 7.95 19.48
N ASN A 89 6.07 8.30 20.73
CA ASN A 89 5.22 9.45 21.03
C ASN A 89 5.78 10.79 20.48
N SER A 90 7.09 10.89 20.26
CA SER A 90 7.77 12.03 19.63
C SER A 90 7.87 11.95 18.10
N GLY A 91 7.41 10.85 17.48
CA GLY A 91 7.38 10.69 16.02
C GLY A 91 8.63 10.08 15.40
N HIS A 92 9.53 9.51 16.20
CA HIS A 92 10.75 8.85 15.72
C HIS A 92 10.54 7.35 15.48
N ALA A 93 11.22 6.80 14.48
CA ALA A 93 11.25 5.35 14.26
C ALA A 93 11.97 4.64 15.42
N LEU A 94 11.43 3.50 15.83
CA LEU A 94 11.90 2.71 16.96
C LEU A 94 12.27 1.29 16.53
N PRO A 95 13.17 0.61 17.27
CA PRO A 95 13.44 -0.81 17.06
C PRO A 95 12.20 -1.66 17.34
N ALA A 96 12.14 -2.85 16.73
CA ALA A 96 11.03 -3.79 16.93
C ALA A 96 10.81 -4.21 18.40
N THR A 97 11.86 -4.14 19.24
CA THR A 97 11.82 -4.44 20.67
C THR A 97 11.20 -3.33 21.53
N ALA A 98 10.91 -2.15 20.96
CA ALA A 98 10.33 -1.05 21.70
C ALA A 98 8.97 -1.40 22.31
N GLN A 99 8.76 -0.94 23.54
CA GLN A 99 7.56 -1.22 24.34
C GLN A 99 6.56 -0.08 24.24
N LEU A 100 5.28 -0.43 24.27
CA LEU A 100 4.18 0.52 24.30
C LEU A 100 4.21 1.30 25.63
N GLY A 101 4.16 2.62 25.56
CA GLY A 101 4.27 3.47 26.75
C GLY A 101 3.82 4.91 26.53
N SER A 102 4.02 5.74 27.55
CA SER A 102 3.55 7.14 27.59
C SER A 102 4.67 8.17 27.52
N GLY A 103 5.93 7.75 27.68
CA GLY A 103 7.10 8.60 27.55
C GLY A 103 7.35 9.02 26.10
N PRO A 104 8.08 10.14 25.87
CA PRO A 104 8.34 10.67 24.52
C PRO A 104 9.04 9.67 23.58
N GLY A 105 9.89 8.81 24.12
CA GLY A 105 10.61 7.76 23.38
C GLY A 105 9.86 6.43 23.27
N ASP A 106 8.74 6.27 23.97
CA ASP A 106 8.00 5.02 24.00
C ASP A 106 7.16 4.86 22.73
N TRP A 107 6.96 3.62 22.31
CA TRP A 107 6.12 3.30 21.15
C TRP A 107 4.67 3.71 21.40
N ALA A 108 4.04 4.34 20.39
CA ALA A 108 2.64 4.76 20.46
C ALA A 108 1.88 4.67 19.12
N CYS A 109 2.60 4.57 17.99
CA CYS A 109 2.03 4.43 16.65
C CYS A 109 2.76 3.38 15.83
N THR A 110 2.09 2.83 14.82
CA THR A 110 2.65 1.86 13.88
C THR A 110 2.58 2.43 12.47
N ARG A 111 3.72 2.60 11.81
CA ARG A 111 3.76 2.95 10.39
C ARG A 111 3.79 1.68 9.54
N ASP A 112 2.86 1.58 8.62
CA ASP A 112 2.89 0.61 7.53
C ASP A 112 3.79 1.13 6.41
N ASN A 113 4.88 0.41 6.16
CA ASN A 113 5.89 0.77 5.16
C ASN A 113 5.45 0.36 3.74
N VAL A 114 4.40 -0.45 3.59
CA VAL A 114 3.82 -0.82 2.29
C VAL A 114 2.87 0.27 1.81
N THR A 115 1.89 0.64 2.64
CA THR A 115 0.86 1.62 2.26
C THR A 115 1.27 3.08 2.52
N GLY A 116 2.24 3.28 3.42
CA GLY A 116 2.63 4.60 3.93
C GLY A 116 1.70 5.16 5.01
N ILE A 117 0.66 4.42 5.42
CA ILE A 117 -0.28 4.84 6.45
C ILE A 117 0.34 4.64 7.83
N MET A 118 0.14 5.62 8.71
CA MET A 118 0.50 5.49 10.11
C MET A 118 -0.76 5.34 10.96
N TRP A 119 -0.72 4.39 11.88
CA TRP A 119 -1.84 3.93 12.67
C TRP A 119 -1.62 4.20 14.14
N GLU A 120 -2.71 4.55 14.81
CA GLU A 120 -2.79 4.65 16.26
C GLU A 120 -2.60 3.26 16.90
N VAL A 121 -1.84 3.15 17.99
CA VAL A 121 -1.77 1.90 18.78
C VAL A 121 -2.58 2.02 20.07
N LYS A 122 -3.54 1.12 20.30
CA LYS A 122 -4.43 1.18 21.47
C LYS A 122 -3.72 0.88 22.78
N VAL A 123 -4.20 1.51 23.85
CA VAL A 123 -3.70 1.29 25.21
C VAL A 123 -4.73 0.56 26.08
N ASN A 124 -4.27 -0.18 27.08
CA ASN A 124 -5.13 -0.79 28.09
C ASN A 124 -5.18 0.05 29.39
N ASN A 125 -5.64 1.30 29.28
CA ASN A 125 -5.85 2.19 30.43
C ASN A 125 -7.23 2.87 30.33
N PRO A 126 -8.20 2.59 31.23
CA PRO A 126 -9.57 3.10 31.16
C PRO A 126 -9.72 4.60 31.39
N THR A 127 -8.67 5.27 31.87
CA THR A 127 -8.64 6.73 32.05
C THR A 127 -8.04 7.47 30.85
N HIS A 128 -7.54 6.73 29.85
CA HIS A 128 -6.87 7.28 28.69
C HIS A 128 -7.81 7.29 27.48
N ALA A 129 -7.87 8.40 26.73
CA ALA A 129 -8.77 8.55 25.57
C ALA A 129 -8.64 7.42 24.53
N ARG A 130 -7.43 6.87 24.35
CA ARG A 130 -7.12 5.73 23.47
C ARG A 130 -7.35 4.33 24.07
N HIS A 131 -8.15 4.22 25.14
CA HIS A 131 -8.45 2.92 25.76
C HIS A 131 -9.11 1.97 24.75
N LYS A 132 -8.65 0.72 24.70
CA LYS A 132 -9.15 -0.32 23.80
C LYS A 132 -10.65 -0.62 23.89
N ASP A 133 -11.29 -0.34 25.02
CA ASP A 133 -12.70 -0.65 25.25
C ASP A 133 -13.62 0.58 25.14
N HIS A 134 -13.09 1.76 24.84
CA HIS A 134 -13.95 2.90 24.49
C HIS A 134 -14.66 2.66 23.17
N ARG A 135 -15.92 3.11 23.12
CA ARG A 135 -16.82 2.98 21.98
C ARG A 135 -17.41 4.36 21.68
N TYR A 136 -17.67 4.59 20.41
CA TYR A 136 -18.05 5.89 19.86
C TYR A 136 -19.18 5.70 18.87
N THR A 137 -20.15 6.60 18.85
CA THR A 137 -21.11 6.66 17.75
C THR A 137 -20.45 7.24 16.50
N TRP A 138 -21.01 6.91 15.34
CA TRP A 138 -20.55 7.46 14.07
C TRP A 138 -21.10 8.88 13.91
N PHE A 139 -20.20 9.87 13.92
CA PHE A 139 -20.52 11.29 13.75
C PHE A 139 -19.45 12.02 12.94
N PHE A 140 -19.86 12.73 11.90
CA PHE A 140 -19.01 13.60 11.09
C PHE A 140 -19.77 14.87 10.72
N SER A 141 -19.28 16.03 11.17
CA SER A 141 -19.88 17.34 10.85
C SER A 141 -19.91 17.64 9.35
N ASN A 142 -18.97 17.06 8.60
CA ASN A 142 -18.84 17.17 7.15
C ASN A 142 -19.11 15.83 6.45
N SER A 143 -20.11 15.06 6.90
CA SER A 143 -20.48 13.80 6.23
C SER A 143 -20.85 14.07 4.75
N PRO A 144 -20.24 13.36 3.79
CA PRO A 144 -20.44 13.64 2.36
C PRO A 144 -21.88 13.40 1.90
N ASP A 145 -22.61 12.52 2.60
CA ASP A 145 -24.02 12.21 2.31
C ASP A 145 -25.03 13.11 3.04
N GLY A 146 -24.56 14.13 3.75
CA GLY A 146 -25.37 15.07 4.52
C GLY A 146 -25.96 14.52 5.82
N ASN A 147 -25.85 13.21 6.09
CA ASN A 147 -26.28 12.64 7.37
C ASN A 147 -25.10 12.61 8.34
N LEU A 148 -25.12 13.53 9.30
CA LEU A 148 -24.04 13.71 10.27
C LEU A 148 -23.85 12.50 11.19
N GLY A 149 -24.85 11.61 11.32
CA GLY A 149 -24.83 10.51 12.27
C GLY A 149 -25.30 10.91 13.66
N SER A 150 -24.81 10.23 14.70
CA SER A 150 -25.27 10.42 16.09
C SER A 150 -24.18 11.06 16.95
N GLN A 151 -24.52 12.14 17.65
CA GLN A 151 -23.59 12.80 18.57
C GLN A 151 -23.20 11.94 19.78
N GLY A 152 -23.94 10.86 20.06
CA GLY A 152 -23.73 10.01 21.23
C GLY A 152 -24.42 10.57 22.49
N LEU A 153 -24.70 9.68 23.45
CA LEU A 153 -25.40 10.03 24.69
C LEU A 153 -24.51 9.94 25.94
N ASP A 154 -23.42 9.19 25.89
CA ASP A 154 -22.44 9.04 26.98
C ASP A 154 -21.20 9.92 26.78
N GLY A 155 -20.42 10.08 27.85
CA GLY A 155 -19.21 10.93 27.91
C GLY A 155 -17.89 10.16 27.96
N CYS A 156 -17.87 8.87 27.62
CA CYS A 156 -16.65 8.04 27.51
C CYS A 156 -15.83 8.03 28.78
N ASN A 157 -16.49 7.90 29.94
CA ASN A 157 -15.88 8.03 31.27
C ASN A 157 -15.08 9.34 31.42
N ASN A 158 -15.56 10.42 30.80
CA ASN A 158 -14.95 11.75 30.76
C ASN A 158 -13.54 11.81 30.15
N THR A 159 -13.13 10.81 29.36
CA THR A 159 -11.81 10.81 28.68
C THR A 159 -11.73 11.78 27.50
N LEU A 160 -12.86 12.39 27.13
CA LEU A 160 -12.97 13.43 26.09
C LEU A 160 -13.31 14.81 26.68
N GLU A 161 -12.93 15.10 27.93
CA GLU A 161 -13.05 16.45 28.52
C GLU A 161 -14.48 17.04 28.47
N GLY A 162 -15.48 16.23 28.86
CA GLY A 162 -16.88 16.62 28.86
C GLY A 162 -17.60 16.51 27.51
N LEU A 163 -16.88 16.16 26.43
CA LEU A 163 -17.47 15.92 25.12
C LEU A 163 -18.13 14.53 25.03
N ARG A 164 -19.08 14.40 24.09
CA ARG A 164 -19.81 13.14 23.82
C ARG A 164 -18.93 12.12 23.09
N CYS A 165 -19.19 10.84 23.33
CA CYS A 165 -18.55 9.71 22.64
C CYS A 165 -18.93 9.60 21.16
N ASN A 166 -18.20 10.29 20.29
CA ASN A 166 -18.36 10.10 18.86
C ASN A 166 -17.02 10.16 18.13
N THR A 167 -17.02 9.69 16.88
CA THR A 167 -15.82 9.59 16.04
C THR A 167 -15.09 10.92 15.86
N GLU A 168 -15.81 12.02 15.70
CA GLU A 168 -15.24 13.36 15.49
C GLU A 168 -14.53 13.87 16.75
N ASN A 169 -15.22 13.87 17.90
CA ASN A 169 -14.66 14.31 19.18
C ASN A 169 -13.44 13.47 19.59
N TYR A 170 -13.49 12.15 19.34
CA TYR A 170 -12.36 11.26 19.62
C TYR A 170 -11.14 11.60 18.76
N LYS A 171 -11.35 11.77 17.44
CA LYS A 171 -10.32 12.20 16.50
C LYS A 171 -9.73 13.56 16.91
N ASP A 172 -10.56 14.53 17.27
CA ASP A 172 -10.12 15.85 17.71
C ASP A 172 -9.31 15.77 19.02
N ARG A 173 -9.70 14.91 19.97
CA ARG A 173 -8.95 14.69 21.21
C ARG A 173 -7.55 14.13 20.98
N VAL A 174 -7.40 13.21 20.01
CA VAL A 174 -6.10 12.63 19.63
C VAL A 174 -5.24 13.65 18.88
N ASN A 175 -5.84 14.46 18.01
CA ASN A 175 -5.13 15.56 17.33
C ASN A 175 -4.65 16.63 18.32
N ALA A 176 -5.46 17.01 19.29
CA ALA A 176 -5.06 17.95 20.35
C ALA A 176 -3.89 17.41 21.19
N ALA A 177 -3.78 16.08 21.33
CA ALA A 177 -2.66 15.43 22.02
C ALA A 177 -1.38 15.32 21.17
N SER A 178 -1.41 15.70 19.88
CA SER A 178 -0.29 15.58 18.95
C SER A 178 0.34 14.18 18.93
N LEU A 179 -0.50 13.14 18.90
CA LEU A 179 -0.04 11.75 19.00
C LEU A 179 1.06 11.45 17.96
N CYS A 180 2.20 10.96 18.45
CA CYS A 180 3.40 10.68 17.65
C CYS A 180 3.97 11.90 16.92
N GLY A 181 3.74 13.10 17.44
CA GLY A 181 4.19 14.37 16.87
C GLY A 181 3.27 14.94 15.79
N TYR A 182 2.04 14.44 15.66
CA TYR A 182 1.15 14.78 14.53
C TYR A 182 -0.28 15.08 14.93
N THR A 183 -0.94 15.93 14.14
CA THR A 183 -2.26 16.54 14.42
C THR A 183 -3.27 16.40 13.28
N ASP A 184 -3.00 15.53 12.32
CA ASP A 184 -3.79 15.24 11.12
C ASP A 184 -4.36 13.80 11.14
N TRP A 185 -4.60 13.26 12.33
CA TRP A 185 -5.29 11.97 12.51
C TRP A 185 -6.73 12.07 12.04
N ARG A 186 -7.19 10.99 11.41
CA ARG A 186 -8.55 10.82 10.89
C ARG A 186 -9.07 9.41 11.16
N VAL A 187 -10.39 9.26 11.08
CA VAL A 187 -10.98 7.93 10.95
C VAL A 187 -10.64 7.41 9.54
N PRO A 188 -10.08 6.21 9.40
CA PRO A 188 -9.72 5.61 8.12
C PRO A 188 -10.96 5.23 7.30
N SER A 189 -10.82 5.20 5.98
CA SER A 189 -11.80 4.58 5.10
C SER A 189 -11.86 3.07 5.34
N ILE A 190 -12.92 2.41 4.85
CA ILE A 190 -13.07 0.97 5.06
C ILE A 190 -11.95 0.16 4.39
N LYS A 191 -11.50 0.56 3.19
CA LYS A 191 -10.37 -0.06 2.48
C LYS A 191 -9.05 0.08 3.24
N GLU A 192 -8.84 1.19 3.93
CA GLU A 192 -7.65 1.36 4.76
C GLU A 192 -7.68 0.46 5.98
N LEU A 193 -8.83 0.31 6.66
CA LEU A 193 -8.97 -0.68 7.73
C LEU A 193 -8.76 -2.11 7.23
N GLU A 194 -9.32 -2.45 6.06
CA GLU A 194 -9.11 -3.74 5.41
C GLU A 194 -7.63 -3.97 5.06
N SER A 195 -6.87 -2.91 4.74
CA SER A 195 -5.46 -3.03 4.37
C SER A 195 -4.61 -3.66 5.48
N ILE A 196 -4.91 -3.42 6.76
CA ILE A 196 -4.16 -3.98 7.91
C ILE A 196 -4.69 -5.33 8.38
N THR A 197 -5.69 -5.91 7.71
CA THR A 197 -6.21 -7.23 8.09
C THR A 197 -5.24 -8.34 7.69
N HIS A 198 -4.82 -9.15 8.66
CA HIS A 198 -4.03 -10.38 8.44
C HIS A 198 -4.99 -11.56 8.32
N LEU A 199 -5.16 -12.08 7.10
CA LEU A 199 -6.21 -13.06 6.76
C LEU A 199 -5.74 -14.51 6.87
N GLU A 200 -4.48 -14.76 7.21
CA GLU A 200 -4.01 -16.10 7.59
C GLU A 200 -4.57 -16.55 8.95
N THR A 201 -4.76 -15.60 9.86
CA THR A 201 -5.28 -15.85 11.21
C THR A 201 -6.75 -15.46 11.32
N PHE A 202 -7.41 -15.89 12.39
CA PHE A 202 -8.71 -15.38 12.82
C PHE A 202 -8.73 -15.26 14.34
N SER A 203 -9.49 -14.29 14.86
CA SER A 203 -9.59 -14.00 16.30
C SER A 203 -8.25 -13.73 17.00
N PRO A 204 -7.49 -12.69 16.62
CA PRO A 204 -7.82 -11.62 15.66
C PRO A 204 -7.22 -11.78 14.25
N THR A 205 -7.76 -11.03 13.29
CA THR A 205 -7.22 -10.84 11.92
C THR A 205 -6.33 -9.60 11.82
N ILE A 206 -5.37 -9.43 12.72
CA ILE A 206 -4.40 -8.31 12.70
C ILE A 206 -3.10 -8.76 13.41
N ASP A 207 -1.95 -8.24 12.98
CA ASP A 207 -0.66 -8.50 13.62
C ASP A 207 -0.64 -7.89 15.04
N THR A 208 -0.81 -8.74 16.05
CA THR A 208 -0.89 -8.29 17.45
C THR A 208 0.44 -7.80 18.03
N THR A 209 1.56 -8.08 17.36
CA THR A 209 2.89 -7.54 17.72
C THR A 209 2.98 -6.05 17.43
N TYR A 210 2.26 -5.58 16.41
CA TYR A 210 2.23 -4.18 15.95
C TYR A 210 0.92 -3.46 16.21
N PHE A 211 -0.12 -4.18 16.61
CA PHE A 211 -1.42 -3.63 16.99
C PHE A 211 -1.94 -4.26 18.30
N PRO A 212 -1.18 -4.17 19.41
CA PRO A 212 -1.60 -4.69 20.68
C PRO A 212 -2.87 -3.98 21.15
N ASN A 213 -3.65 -4.66 22.00
CA ASN A 213 -4.90 -4.15 22.54
C ASN A 213 -5.99 -3.87 21.50
N THR A 214 -5.84 -4.34 20.26
CA THR A 214 -6.91 -4.28 19.27
C THR A 214 -7.95 -5.34 19.59
N SER A 215 -9.15 -4.91 19.96
CA SER A 215 -10.30 -5.81 20.15
C SER A 215 -10.68 -6.53 18.86
N ILE A 216 -11.19 -7.76 18.97
CA ILE A 216 -11.72 -8.54 17.84
C ILE A 216 -13.08 -8.03 17.31
N MET A 217 -13.68 -7.01 17.93
CA MET A 217 -15.03 -6.53 17.61
C MET A 217 -15.05 -5.54 16.43
N TYR A 218 -16.19 -4.87 16.22
CA TYR A 218 -16.38 -3.92 15.12
C TYR A 218 -15.64 -2.59 15.34
N TYR A 219 -15.09 -2.07 14.25
CA TYR A 219 -14.44 -0.76 14.16
C TYR A 219 -15.08 0.09 13.08
N TRP A 220 -15.43 1.33 13.42
CA TRP A 220 -15.92 2.31 12.46
C TRP A 220 -14.86 2.66 11.43
N SER A 221 -15.29 2.73 10.17
CA SER A 221 -14.62 3.49 9.12
C SER A 221 -15.28 4.86 8.92
N SER A 222 -14.65 5.74 8.16
CA SER A 222 -15.23 6.99 7.66
C SER A 222 -16.14 6.78 6.44
N SER A 223 -16.26 5.56 5.92
CA SER A 223 -17.01 5.28 4.70
C SER A 223 -18.51 5.18 4.98
N PRO A 224 -19.35 6.06 4.41
CA PRO A 224 -20.80 5.95 4.49
C PRO A 224 -21.32 4.80 3.60
N ASN A 225 -22.53 4.31 3.90
CA ASN A 225 -23.21 3.36 3.02
C ASN A 225 -23.91 4.11 1.87
N ALA A 226 -23.61 3.73 0.63
CA ALA A 226 -24.17 4.36 -0.57
C ALA A 226 -25.64 4.07 -0.83
N ASP A 227 -26.17 2.92 -0.40
CA ASP A 227 -27.57 2.54 -0.60
C ASP A 227 -28.48 3.12 0.52
N ASN A 228 -27.97 3.19 1.75
CA ASN A 228 -28.77 3.62 2.89
C ASN A 228 -27.96 4.45 3.90
N ASN A 229 -28.25 5.75 3.90
CA ASN A 229 -27.58 6.75 4.73
C ASN A 229 -27.81 6.60 6.24
N ARG A 230 -28.63 5.65 6.73
CA ARG A 230 -28.71 5.30 8.16
C ARG A 230 -27.50 4.50 8.64
N TYR A 231 -26.77 3.91 7.70
CA TYR A 231 -25.65 3.02 7.99
C TYR A 231 -24.30 3.59 7.54
N ALA A 232 -23.24 3.04 8.11
CA ALA A 232 -21.86 3.26 7.70
C ALA A 232 -21.10 1.93 7.77
N TRP A 233 -19.93 1.89 7.14
CA TRP A 233 -19.12 0.69 7.08
C TRP A 233 -18.33 0.46 8.37
N VAL A 234 -18.35 -0.80 8.83
CA VAL A 234 -17.54 -1.30 9.95
C VAL A 234 -16.66 -2.46 9.52
N LEU A 235 -15.48 -2.61 10.13
CA LEU A 235 -14.64 -3.80 10.03
C LEU A 235 -14.74 -4.65 11.28
N TYR A 236 -14.92 -5.97 11.14
CA TYR A 236 -14.94 -6.94 12.24
C TYR A 236 -13.64 -7.76 12.30
N PHE A 237 -12.74 -7.40 13.22
CA PHE A 237 -11.41 -8.05 13.34
C PHE A 237 -11.43 -9.50 13.81
N LYS A 238 -12.58 -10.07 14.20
CA LYS A 238 -12.67 -11.49 14.56
C LYS A 238 -12.39 -12.37 13.34
N VAL A 239 -12.89 -11.97 12.17
CA VAL A 239 -12.84 -12.75 10.91
C VAL A 239 -12.32 -11.92 9.73
N GLY A 240 -11.98 -10.64 9.95
CA GLY A 240 -11.45 -9.76 8.93
C GLY A 240 -12.49 -9.36 7.88
N SER A 241 -13.77 -9.29 8.28
CA SER A 241 -14.88 -8.99 7.37
C SER A 241 -15.46 -7.60 7.59
N SER A 242 -15.73 -6.85 6.52
CA SER A 242 -16.44 -5.57 6.60
C SER A 242 -17.94 -5.69 6.31
N TYR A 243 -18.72 -4.80 6.93
CA TYR A 243 -20.17 -4.77 6.84
C TYR A 243 -20.67 -3.34 6.67
N MET A 244 -21.56 -3.11 5.72
CA MET A 244 -22.12 -1.78 5.44
C MET A 244 -23.36 -1.43 6.26
N TYR A 245 -23.79 -2.28 7.21
CA TYR A 245 -25.01 -2.09 8.02
C TYR A 245 -24.73 -1.62 9.45
N GLY A 246 -23.56 -1.03 9.72
CA GLY A 246 -23.29 -0.42 11.01
C GLY A 246 -24.24 0.76 11.24
N LEU A 247 -25.16 0.64 12.20
CA LEU A 247 -26.09 1.72 12.57
C LEU A 247 -25.29 2.90 13.15
N ARG A 248 -25.40 4.09 12.56
CA ARG A 248 -24.60 5.26 13.00
C ARG A 248 -24.82 5.65 14.46
N GLY A 249 -25.97 5.27 15.03
CA GLY A 249 -26.29 5.46 16.45
C GLY A 249 -25.70 4.40 17.40
N SER A 250 -25.16 3.30 16.89
CA SER A 250 -24.48 2.29 17.71
C SER A 250 -23.09 2.76 18.12
N ALA A 251 -22.67 2.37 19.32
CA ALA A 251 -21.33 2.67 19.81
C ALA A 251 -20.36 1.53 19.44
N GLU A 252 -19.41 1.81 18.53
CA GLU A 252 -18.38 0.86 18.09
C GLU A 252 -16.98 1.43 18.31
N ARG A 253 -15.94 0.63 18.09
CA ARG A 253 -14.55 1.07 18.31
C ARG A 253 -14.04 1.89 17.13
N VAL A 254 -12.96 2.64 17.35
CA VAL A 254 -12.31 3.45 16.32
C VAL A 254 -10.81 3.21 16.39
N LEU A 255 -10.16 3.03 15.24
CA LEU A 255 -8.71 3.01 15.11
C LEU A 255 -8.34 4.16 14.19
N LEU A 256 -7.59 5.15 14.69
CA LEU A 256 -7.24 6.32 13.87
C LEU A 256 -6.05 6.02 12.97
N ALA A 257 -6.03 6.70 11.83
CA ALA A 257 -4.97 6.63 10.83
C ALA A 257 -4.57 8.03 10.38
N ARG A 258 -3.39 8.14 9.78
CA ARG A 258 -2.89 9.34 9.12
C ARG A 258 -1.96 9.00 7.96
N GLY A 259 -1.69 9.99 7.10
CA GLY A 259 -1.08 9.73 5.80
C GLY A 259 -2.05 8.99 4.87
N GLY A 260 -1.54 8.39 3.80
CA GLY A 260 -2.37 7.72 2.79
C GLY A 260 -3.22 8.70 1.97
N HIS A 261 -4.11 8.15 1.14
CA HIS A 261 -4.88 8.93 0.17
C HIS A 261 -6.22 9.39 0.77
N PRO A 262 -6.47 10.70 0.92
CA PRO A 262 -7.83 11.21 0.92
C PRO A 262 -8.28 11.25 -0.55
N VAL A 263 -8.80 10.13 -1.09
CA VAL A 263 -9.37 10.16 -2.44
C VAL A 263 -10.79 10.71 -2.33
N GLU A 264 -11.01 12.02 -2.16
CA GLU A 264 -12.36 12.58 -2.31
C GLU A 264 -12.28 14.01 -2.88
N ALA A 265 -11.92 14.14 -4.15
CA ALA A 265 -11.92 15.43 -4.85
C ALA A 265 -12.29 15.31 -6.34
N SER A 266 -13.37 14.60 -6.66
CA SER A 266 -14.18 15.00 -7.82
C SER A 266 -15.59 14.50 -7.64
N THR A 267 -16.57 15.41 -7.59
CA THR A 267 -17.96 15.08 -7.84
C THR A 267 -18.09 14.63 -9.30
N GLN A 268 -18.01 13.33 -9.56
CA GLN A 268 -18.39 12.77 -10.86
C GLN A 268 -19.92 12.76 -10.90
N ALA A 269 -20.50 13.80 -11.50
CA ALA A 269 -21.94 13.93 -11.63
C ALA A 269 -22.54 12.68 -12.31
N GLY A 270 -23.48 12.01 -11.65
CA GLY A 270 -24.17 10.83 -12.16
C GLY A 270 -23.49 9.47 -11.92
N HIS A 271 -22.27 9.43 -11.37
CA HIS A 271 -21.57 8.16 -11.07
C HIS A 271 -21.87 7.62 -9.66
N CYS A 272 -21.98 8.51 -8.67
CA CYS A 272 -22.08 8.15 -7.25
C CYS A 272 -23.46 8.45 -6.65
N MET A 273 -23.86 7.62 -5.70
CA MET A 273 -25.09 7.75 -4.93
C MET A 273 -24.88 8.69 -3.75
N ASN A 274 -25.95 9.38 -3.34
CA ASN A 274 -25.99 10.19 -2.12
C ASN A 274 -24.85 11.22 -1.97
N ASN A 275 -24.34 11.77 -3.08
CA ASN A 275 -23.20 12.72 -3.10
C ASN A 275 -21.91 12.19 -2.44
N ILE A 276 -21.80 10.87 -2.23
CA ILE A 276 -20.59 10.26 -1.71
C ILE A 276 -19.52 10.35 -2.79
N PRO A 277 -18.33 10.86 -2.50
CA PRO A 277 -17.26 10.90 -3.48
C PRO A 277 -16.78 9.49 -3.86
N PRO A 278 -16.34 9.30 -5.11
CA PRO A 278 -15.88 8.00 -5.59
C PRO A 278 -14.61 7.59 -4.85
N SER A 279 -14.59 6.36 -4.34
CA SER A 279 -13.35 5.80 -3.79
C SER A 279 -12.42 5.28 -4.90
N ASN A 280 -12.98 5.07 -6.10
CA ASN A 280 -12.29 4.64 -7.30
C ASN A 280 -12.60 5.59 -8.48
N PRO A 281 -12.15 6.86 -8.44
CA PRO A 281 -12.42 7.84 -9.48
C PRO A 281 -11.73 7.49 -10.80
N ASP A 282 -12.25 7.99 -11.92
CA ASP A 282 -11.75 7.65 -13.26
C ASP A 282 -10.25 7.92 -13.44
N SER A 283 -9.74 8.92 -12.73
CA SER A 283 -8.34 9.34 -12.79
C SER A 283 -7.34 8.26 -12.34
N ILE A 284 -7.78 7.21 -11.63
CA ILE A 284 -6.89 6.10 -11.22
C ILE A 284 -6.79 5.00 -12.27
N TYR A 285 -7.59 5.06 -13.33
CA TYR A 285 -7.65 4.02 -14.34
C TYR A 285 -7.07 4.50 -15.67
N THR A 286 -6.33 3.60 -16.31
CA THR A 286 -5.84 3.77 -17.69
C THR A 286 -6.28 2.58 -18.52
N VAL A 287 -6.73 2.82 -19.76
CA VAL A 287 -7.22 1.78 -20.67
C VAL A 287 -6.21 1.49 -21.77
N SER A 288 -6.13 0.23 -22.21
CA SER A 288 -5.36 -0.11 -23.41
C SER A 288 -5.96 0.54 -24.67
N ASN A 289 -5.16 0.66 -25.73
CA ASN A 289 -5.60 1.28 -27.00
C ASN A 289 -6.86 0.65 -27.60
N ASN A 290 -7.07 -0.64 -27.38
CA ASN A 290 -8.25 -1.38 -27.84
C ASN A 290 -9.35 -1.50 -26.75
N GLY A 291 -9.14 -0.91 -25.57
CA GLY A 291 -10.07 -0.89 -24.44
C GLY A 291 -10.32 -2.22 -23.75
N ASN A 292 -9.57 -3.28 -24.07
CA ASN A 292 -9.83 -4.63 -23.56
C ASN A 292 -9.12 -4.96 -22.23
N THR A 293 -8.26 -4.05 -21.76
CA THR A 293 -7.65 -4.10 -20.42
C THR A 293 -7.70 -2.73 -19.75
N VAL A 294 -7.78 -2.74 -18.41
CA VAL A 294 -7.78 -1.55 -17.55
C VAL A 294 -6.65 -1.70 -16.54
N THR A 295 -5.82 -0.68 -16.36
CA THR A 295 -4.76 -0.66 -15.34
C THR A 295 -5.14 0.34 -14.26
N ASP A 296 -5.19 -0.14 -13.01
CA ASP A 296 -5.26 0.69 -11.81
C ASP A 296 -3.85 1.19 -11.48
N ILE A 297 -3.62 2.50 -11.65
CA ILE A 297 -2.29 3.12 -11.47
C ILE A 297 -1.86 3.21 -10.01
N ARG A 298 -2.78 3.04 -9.05
CA ARG A 298 -2.44 3.06 -7.63
C ARG A 298 -1.80 1.74 -7.20
N THR A 299 -2.33 0.64 -7.72
CA THR A 299 -1.93 -0.73 -7.36
C THR A 299 -0.96 -1.34 -8.37
N GLY A 300 -0.93 -0.82 -9.61
CA GLY A 300 -0.18 -1.41 -10.72
C GLY A 300 -0.81 -2.69 -11.27
N LEU A 301 -2.03 -3.01 -10.85
CA LEU A 301 -2.77 -4.17 -11.33
C LEU A 301 -3.41 -3.86 -12.68
N MET A 302 -3.25 -4.78 -13.62
CA MET A 302 -3.94 -4.76 -14.89
C MET A 302 -5.04 -5.82 -14.88
N TRP A 303 -6.25 -5.38 -15.20
CA TRP A 303 -7.47 -6.16 -15.22
C TRP A 303 -7.93 -6.35 -16.65
N LYS A 304 -8.58 -7.49 -16.92
CA LYS A 304 -9.45 -7.57 -18.11
C LYS A 304 -10.58 -6.56 -17.95
N THR A 305 -10.97 -5.87 -19.01
CA THR A 305 -12.12 -4.94 -18.95
C THR A 305 -13.44 -5.68 -18.68
N CYS A 306 -13.56 -6.90 -19.21
CA CYS A 306 -14.76 -7.72 -19.06
C CYS A 306 -14.50 -8.94 -18.16
N PRO A 307 -15.50 -9.34 -17.35
CA PRO A 307 -15.44 -10.59 -16.59
C PRO A 307 -15.43 -11.82 -17.52
N GLU A 308 -15.05 -12.97 -16.98
CA GLU A 308 -14.95 -14.21 -17.78
C GLU A 308 -16.28 -14.61 -18.43
N GLY A 309 -16.21 -15.03 -19.69
CA GLY A 309 -17.36 -15.33 -20.55
C GLY A 309 -17.77 -14.16 -21.46
N GLN A 310 -17.50 -12.92 -21.06
CA GLN A 310 -17.82 -11.75 -21.85
C GLN A 310 -16.68 -11.30 -22.77
N THR A 311 -17.05 -10.56 -23.82
CA THR A 311 -16.13 -9.96 -24.79
C THR A 311 -16.35 -8.46 -24.89
N TRP A 312 -15.23 -7.72 -24.93
CA TRP A 312 -15.21 -6.28 -25.15
C TRP A 312 -15.60 -5.94 -26.59
N THR A 313 -16.59 -5.05 -26.76
CA THR A 313 -17.12 -4.66 -28.07
C THR A 313 -16.52 -3.36 -28.62
N GLY A 314 -15.56 -2.76 -27.92
CA GLY A 314 -15.12 -1.38 -28.17
C GLY A 314 -15.90 -0.33 -27.38
N ARG A 315 -17.02 -0.71 -26.74
CA ARG A 315 -17.85 0.21 -25.93
C ARG A 315 -18.36 -0.40 -24.62
N THR A 316 -18.76 -1.66 -24.65
CA THR A 316 -19.28 -2.38 -23.48
C THR A 316 -18.86 -3.85 -23.52
N CYS A 317 -19.03 -4.54 -22.41
CA CYS A 317 -18.90 -5.99 -22.34
C CYS A 317 -20.20 -6.67 -22.76
N SER A 318 -20.10 -7.72 -23.57
CA SER A 318 -21.26 -8.45 -24.11
C SER A 318 -21.02 -9.96 -24.11
N GLY A 319 -22.11 -10.73 -24.19
CA GLY A 319 -22.07 -12.19 -24.10
C GLY A 319 -22.52 -12.72 -22.75
N SER A 320 -22.52 -14.05 -22.63
CA SER A 320 -22.88 -14.76 -21.40
C SER A 320 -21.76 -14.74 -20.40
N TYR A 321 -22.10 -14.79 -19.12
CA TYR A 321 -21.11 -14.93 -18.06
C TYR A 321 -20.74 -16.40 -17.89
N ASN A 322 -19.45 -16.67 -17.68
CA ASN A 322 -18.99 -17.99 -17.27
C ASN A 322 -18.92 -18.05 -15.75
N THR A 323 -19.45 -19.13 -15.19
CA THR A 323 -19.29 -19.47 -13.78
C THR A 323 -18.42 -20.71 -13.65
N PHE A 324 -17.69 -20.78 -12.54
CA PHE A 324 -16.70 -21.83 -12.32
C PHE A 324 -16.81 -22.33 -10.88
N THR A 325 -16.44 -23.59 -10.64
CA THR A 325 -15.97 -23.99 -9.31
C THR A 325 -14.68 -23.24 -8.98
N TRP A 326 -14.30 -23.16 -7.71
CA TRP A 326 -13.11 -22.40 -7.33
C TRP A 326 -11.83 -22.90 -8.00
N ILE A 327 -11.64 -24.22 -8.05
CA ILE A 327 -10.52 -24.83 -8.79
C ILE A 327 -10.61 -24.61 -10.30
N GLY A 328 -11.83 -24.64 -10.86
CA GLY A 328 -12.06 -24.35 -12.27
C GLY A 328 -11.64 -22.93 -12.63
N ALA A 329 -11.91 -21.95 -11.75
CA ALA A 329 -11.49 -20.56 -11.94
C ALA A 329 -9.97 -20.40 -11.89
N LEU A 330 -9.30 -21.06 -10.94
CA LEU A 330 -7.83 -21.07 -10.84
C LEU A 330 -7.20 -21.69 -12.10
N ALA A 331 -7.64 -22.88 -12.50
CA ALA A 331 -7.12 -23.56 -13.69
C ALA A 331 -7.39 -22.78 -14.98
N HIS A 332 -8.58 -22.19 -15.10
CA HIS A 332 -8.93 -21.31 -16.22
C HIS A 332 -7.95 -20.15 -16.31
N ALA A 333 -7.72 -19.43 -15.19
CA ALA A 333 -6.82 -18.29 -15.12
C ALA A 333 -5.38 -18.64 -15.53
N GLU A 334 -4.81 -19.71 -14.96
CA GLU A 334 -3.42 -20.14 -15.23
C GLU A 334 -3.17 -20.53 -16.69
N SER A 335 -4.21 -21.01 -17.39
CA SER A 335 -4.12 -21.35 -18.81
C SER A 335 -4.41 -20.18 -19.74
N HIS A 336 -4.85 -19.04 -19.20
CA HIS A 336 -5.47 -17.99 -20.00
C HIS A 336 -4.43 -17.13 -20.71
N VAL A 337 -4.58 -17.03 -22.04
CA VAL A 337 -3.77 -16.13 -22.88
C VAL A 337 -4.66 -15.02 -23.40
N PHE A 338 -4.38 -13.78 -23.01
CA PHE A 338 -5.19 -12.63 -23.40
C PHE A 338 -4.35 -11.36 -23.50
N ALA A 339 -4.64 -10.52 -24.50
CA ALA A 339 -3.90 -9.29 -24.77
C ALA A 339 -2.36 -9.49 -24.85
N ASN A 340 -1.92 -10.60 -25.44
CA ASN A 340 -0.50 -11.02 -25.54
C ASN A 340 0.20 -11.32 -24.19
N HIS A 341 -0.58 -11.55 -23.14
CA HIS A 341 -0.11 -11.91 -21.81
C HIS A 341 -0.53 -13.35 -21.45
N ARG A 342 0.33 -14.04 -20.70
CA ARG A 342 0.14 -15.43 -20.23
C ARG A 342 0.21 -15.55 -18.70
N ASP A 343 0.43 -14.44 -18.02
CA ASP A 343 0.57 -14.30 -16.57
C ASP A 343 -0.74 -13.84 -15.91
N TRP A 344 -1.88 -14.18 -16.52
CA TRP A 344 -3.19 -13.93 -15.95
C TRP A 344 -3.44 -14.89 -14.80
N ARG A 345 -4.02 -14.37 -13.72
CA ARG A 345 -4.36 -15.15 -12.53
C ARG A 345 -5.68 -14.67 -11.94
N LEU A 346 -6.20 -15.48 -11.03
CA LEU A 346 -7.29 -15.04 -10.17
C LEU A 346 -6.75 -14.05 -9.13
N PRO A 347 -7.41 -12.89 -8.90
CA PRO A 347 -6.98 -11.91 -7.91
C PRO A 347 -7.13 -12.47 -6.51
N ASN A 348 -6.26 -12.06 -5.58
CA ASN A 348 -6.55 -12.28 -4.17
C ASN A 348 -7.66 -11.36 -3.68
N VAL A 349 -8.15 -11.62 -2.47
CA VAL A 349 -9.34 -10.91 -1.97
C VAL A 349 -9.14 -9.40 -1.82
N LYS A 350 -7.93 -8.94 -1.46
CA LYS A 350 -7.63 -7.51 -1.32
C LYS A 350 -7.53 -6.83 -2.68
N GLU A 351 -6.98 -7.52 -3.68
CA GLU A 351 -6.92 -7.02 -5.05
C GLU A 351 -8.31 -6.87 -5.67
N LEU A 352 -9.15 -7.91 -5.61
CA LEU A 352 -10.50 -7.81 -6.20
C LEU A 352 -11.35 -6.78 -5.45
N ARG A 353 -11.18 -6.70 -4.13
CA ARG A 353 -11.83 -5.68 -3.29
C ARG A 353 -11.40 -4.26 -3.65
N SER A 354 -10.19 -4.08 -4.19
CA SER A 354 -9.73 -2.76 -4.61
C SER A 354 -10.58 -2.14 -5.72
N LEU A 355 -11.26 -2.96 -6.55
CA LEU A 355 -12.16 -2.50 -7.61
C LEU A 355 -13.52 -2.02 -7.11
N VAL A 356 -13.95 -2.44 -5.92
CA VAL A 356 -15.24 -2.02 -5.36
C VAL A 356 -15.26 -0.51 -5.17
N ASP A 357 -16.27 0.18 -5.66
CA ASP A 357 -16.48 1.61 -5.40
C ASP A 357 -17.55 1.82 -4.31
N GLU A 358 -17.12 2.37 -3.17
CA GLU A 358 -17.99 2.59 -1.99
C GLU A 358 -19.08 3.62 -2.22
N CYS A 359 -18.98 4.45 -3.27
CA CYS A 359 -19.95 5.50 -3.54
C CYS A 359 -21.23 5.00 -4.22
N ARG A 360 -21.34 3.70 -4.52
CA ARG A 360 -22.45 3.12 -5.28
C ARG A 360 -22.76 1.67 -4.91
N ALA A 361 -23.93 1.21 -5.32
CA ALA A 361 -24.39 -0.16 -5.17
C ALA A 361 -25.08 -0.65 -6.46
N TYR A 362 -25.15 -1.97 -6.63
CA TYR A 362 -25.85 -2.66 -7.73
C TYR A 362 -25.50 -2.23 -9.18
N PRO A 363 -24.25 -2.33 -9.64
CA PRO A 363 -23.09 -2.88 -8.95
C PRO A 363 -22.23 -1.81 -8.26
N SER A 364 -21.51 -2.23 -7.24
CA SER A 364 -20.55 -1.40 -6.48
C SER A 364 -19.18 -1.34 -7.17
N ILE A 365 -19.11 -0.89 -8.42
CA ILE A 365 -17.86 -0.82 -9.23
C ILE A 365 -17.93 0.38 -10.18
N ASN A 366 -16.79 0.92 -10.58
CA ASN A 366 -16.73 1.97 -11.59
C ASN A 366 -17.09 1.40 -12.99
N GLU A 367 -18.35 1.57 -13.39
CA GLU A 367 -18.88 1.04 -14.65
C GLU A 367 -18.36 1.74 -15.91
N THR A 368 -17.68 2.89 -15.78
CA THR A 368 -17.01 3.53 -16.93
C THR A 368 -15.87 2.64 -17.44
N PHE A 369 -15.15 1.99 -16.52
CA PHE A 369 -14.03 1.10 -16.84
C PHE A 369 -14.39 -0.38 -16.79
N PHE A 370 -15.44 -0.73 -16.07
CA PHE A 370 -15.88 -2.11 -15.88
C PHE A 370 -17.38 -2.27 -16.21
N PRO A 371 -17.79 -2.02 -17.47
CA PRO A 371 -19.20 -1.99 -17.84
C PRO A 371 -19.82 -3.39 -17.88
N ASN A 372 -21.12 -3.46 -17.64
CA ASN A 372 -21.89 -4.72 -17.63
C ASN A 372 -21.32 -5.73 -16.63
N SER A 373 -20.89 -5.24 -15.47
CA SER A 373 -20.50 -6.07 -14.32
C SER A 373 -21.74 -6.59 -13.63
N LEU A 374 -21.85 -7.90 -13.41
CA LEU A 374 -22.95 -8.43 -12.58
C LEU A 374 -22.76 -8.08 -11.11
N SER A 375 -23.86 -7.69 -10.47
CA SER A 375 -24.02 -7.60 -9.02
C SER A 375 -24.09 -8.99 -8.38
N GLN A 376 -23.02 -9.78 -8.47
CA GLN A 376 -22.93 -11.14 -7.93
C GLN A 376 -21.55 -11.39 -7.28
N SER A 377 -21.34 -12.62 -6.80
CA SER A 377 -20.10 -13.10 -6.20
C SER A 377 -19.06 -13.45 -7.27
N TYR A 378 -17.83 -12.98 -7.05
CA TYR A 378 -16.67 -13.30 -7.88
C TYR A 378 -15.61 -13.99 -7.04
N TRP A 379 -15.03 -15.06 -7.59
CA TRP A 379 -13.97 -15.80 -6.96
C TRP A 379 -12.70 -14.97 -6.75
N THR A 380 -12.04 -15.21 -5.63
CA THR A 380 -10.69 -14.76 -5.35
C THR A 380 -9.78 -15.97 -5.18
N SER A 381 -8.47 -15.79 -5.30
CA SER A 381 -7.46 -16.83 -5.07
C SER A 381 -7.23 -17.14 -3.58
N SER A 382 -7.89 -16.41 -2.67
CA SER A 382 -7.72 -16.51 -1.21
C SER A 382 -8.63 -17.57 -0.60
N PRO A 383 -8.09 -18.67 -0.04
CA PRO A 383 -8.87 -19.60 0.78
C PRO A 383 -9.23 -19.00 2.14
N SER A 384 -10.29 -19.50 2.78
CA SER A 384 -10.76 -18.98 4.09
C SER A 384 -10.00 -19.66 5.24
N ALA A 385 -9.47 -18.86 6.18
CA ALA A 385 -8.81 -19.36 7.40
C ALA A 385 -9.82 -19.88 8.44
N ASP A 386 -11.00 -19.28 8.52
CA ASP A 386 -12.06 -19.62 9.47
C ASP A 386 -12.94 -20.80 9.01
N ASN A 387 -12.87 -21.17 7.73
CA ASN A 387 -13.54 -22.35 7.18
C ASN A 387 -12.72 -22.98 6.04
N SER A 388 -12.10 -24.12 6.36
CA SER A 388 -11.14 -24.81 5.50
C SER A 388 -11.71 -25.44 4.22
N LEU A 389 -13.04 -25.46 4.05
CA LEU A 389 -13.73 -25.94 2.84
C LEU A 389 -14.25 -24.80 1.96
N LYS A 390 -14.02 -23.55 2.36
CA LYS A 390 -14.48 -22.35 1.64
C LYS A 390 -13.32 -21.53 1.10
N SER A 391 -13.64 -20.71 0.13
CA SER A 391 -12.75 -19.67 -0.40
C SER A 391 -13.49 -18.33 -0.44
N LYS A 392 -12.72 -17.24 -0.35
CA LYS A 392 -13.25 -15.89 -0.28
C LYS A 392 -13.80 -15.46 -1.65
N VAL A 393 -14.90 -14.74 -1.63
CA VAL A 393 -15.49 -14.05 -2.78
C VAL A 393 -15.70 -12.58 -2.47
N VAL A 394 -15.59 -11.74 -3.50
CA VAL A 394 -16.03 -10.34 -3.42
C VAL A 394 -17.40 -10.22 -4.08
N VAL A 395 -18.33 -9.54 -3.41
CA VAL A 395 -19.71 -9.40 -3.88
C VAL A 395 -19.96 -7.96 -4.33
N PHE A 396 -20.15 -7.75 -5.63
CA PHE A 396 -20.35 -6.42 -6.22
C PHE A 396 -21.80 -5.89 -6.11
N ILE A 397 -22.59 -6.39 -5.15
CA ILE A 397 -23.93 -5.84 -4.85
C ILE A 397 -23.77 -4.56 -4.04
N PHE A 398 -23.20 -4.70 -2.84
CA PHE A 398 -22.94 -3.60 -1.91
C PHE A 398 -21.44 -3.39 -1.69
N GLY A 399 -20.58 -4.13 -2.38
CA GLY A 399 -19.14 -4.04 -2.19
C GLY A 399 -18.60 -4.83 -1.00
N GLN A 400 -19.38 -5.75 -0.42
CA GLN A 400 -18.93 -6.56 0.71
C GLN A 400 -17.79 -7.50 0.27
N PRO A 401 -16.58 -7.41 0.87
CA PRO A 401 -15.39 -8.12 0.40
C PRO A 401 -15.32 -9.61 0.71
N HIS A 402 -16.14 -10.11 1.65
CA HIS A 402 -15.81 -11.36 2.35
C HIS A 402 -17.01 -12.28 2.51
N GLY A 403 -17.73 -12.51 1.41
CA GLY A 403 -18.51 -13.75 1.33
C GLY A 403 -17.56 -14.94 1.35
N ASN A 404 -17.94 -16.03 2.02
CA ASN A 404 -17.25 -17.31 1.91
C ASN A 404 -18.16 -18.27 1.13
N SER A 405 -17.73 -18.68 -0.06
CA SER A 405 -18.44 -19.66 -0.87
C SER A 405 -17.80 -21.04 -0.71
N SER A 406 -18.62 -22.11 -0.70
CA SER A 406 -18.08 -23.47 -0.78
C SER A 406 -17.33 -23.64 -2.10
N ARG A 407 -16.15 -24.27 -2.08
CA ARG A 407 -15.28 -24.41 -3.27
C ARG A 407 -15.95 -25.15 -4.43
N SER A 408 -16.99 -25.93 -4.14
CA SER A 408 -17.84 -26.65 -5.11
C SER A 408 -18.93 -25.79 -5.76
N GLU A 409 -19.22 -24.60 -5.23
CA GLU A 409 -20.22 -23.69 -5.79
C GLU A 409 -19.72 -23.04 -7.07
N TYR A 410 -20.65 -22.53 -7.88
CA TYR A 410 -20.33 -21.84 -9.12
C TYR A 410 -20.41 -20.32 -8.90
N ASN A 411 -19.27 -19.63 -9.01
CA ASN A 411 -19.21 -18.16 -8.97
C ASN A 411 -18.48 -17.62 -10.20
N LEU A 412 -18.59 -16.31 -10.42
CA LEU A 412 -17.97 -15.61 -11.54
C LEU A 412 -16.45 -15.49 -11.32
N ALA A 413 -15.69 -15.19 -12.38
CA ALA A 413 -14.26 -14.94 -12.30
C ALA A 413 -13.89 -13.65 -13.03
N TRP A 414 -12.92 -12.92 -12.47
CA TRP A 414 -12.34 -11.74 -13.07
C TRP A 414 -10.83 -11.87 -13.00
N LEU A 415 -10.14 -11.87 -14.14
CA LEU A 415 -8.70 -12.09 -14.16
C LEU A 415 -7.92 -10.78 -14.01
N VAL A 416 -6.82 -10.90 -13.29
CA VAL A 416 -5.85 -9.82 -13.04
C VAL A 416 -4.45 -10.30 -13.41
N ARG A 417 -3.55 -9.36 -13.66
CA ARG A 417 -2.11 -9.57 -13.77
C ARG A 417 -1.35 -8.38 -13.21
N GLY A 418 -0.07 -8.57 -12.90
CA GLY A 418 0.77 -7.53 -12.30
C GLY A 418 0.51 -7.32 -10.79
N GLY A 419 0.95 -6.17 -10.28
CA GLY A 419 0.71 -5.68 -8.91
C GLY A 419 1.27 -6.47 -7.72
N GLN A 420 2.11 -7.49 -7.91
CA GLN A 420 2.47 -8.42 -6.82
C GLN A 420 3.97 -8.63 -6.54
N THR A 421 4.73 -7.53 -6.50
CA THR A 421 5.86 -7.25 -5.56
C THR A 421 6.77 -6.23 -6.20
N GLY A 422 6.76 -5.01 -5.66
CA GLY A 422 7.63 -3.95 -6.16
C GLY A 422 7.36 -3.60 -7.63
N PRO A 423 8.12 -2.64 -8.18
CA PRO A 423 7.92 -2.24 -9.56
C PRO A 423 8.08 -3.43 -10.52
N SER A 424 7.45 -3.35 -11.67
CA SER A 424 7.81 -4.12 -12.87
C SER A 424 9.18 -3.71 -13.43
N GLY A 425 10.16 -3.52 -12.54
CA GLY A 425 11.46 -3.02 -12.85
C GLY A 425 12.56 -3.51 -11.92
N HIS A 426 13.71 -3.75 -12.53
CA HIS A 426 14.90 -4.24 -11.88
C HIS A 426 15.57 -3.13 -11.05
N THR A 427 16.30 -3.51 -10.01
CA THR A 427 17.14 -2.58 -9.25
C THR A 427 18.55 -2.56 -9.84
N LEU A 428 19.05 -1.36 -10.12
CA LEU A 428 20.45 -1.12 -10.45
C LEU A 428 21.17 -0.56 -9.22
N ILE A 429 22.18 -1.28 -8.73
CA ILE A 429 23.08 -0.83 -7.67
C ILE A 429 24.37 -0.35 -8.33
N VAL A 430 24.80 0.87 -7.99
CA VAL A 430 26.00 1.50 -8.53
C VAL A 430 26.96 1.82 -7.38
N ASN A 431 28.10 1.12 -7.39
CA ASN A 431 29.12 1.25 -6.37
C ASN A 431 30.41 1.87 -6.93
N SER A 432 31.30 2.29 -6.03
CA SER A 432 32.71 2.55 -6.35
C SER A 432 33.65 1.84 -5.38
N ILE A 433 34.80 1.40 -5.88
CA ILE A 433 35.91 0.82 -5.08
C ILE A 433 37.18 1.61 -5.38
N GLY A 434 38.02 1.84 -4.36
CA GLY A 434 39.24 2.65 -4.46
C GLY A 434 39.01 4.17 -4.48
N ALA A 435 37.75 4.61 -4.52
CA ALA A 435 37.34 5.98 -4.28
C ALA A 435 35.93 6.01 -3.67
N SER A 436 35.64 7.03 -2.85
CA SER A 436 34.32 7.28 -2.28
C SER A 436 33.64 8.47 -2.96
N SER A 437 32.31 8.55 -2.86
CA SER A 437 31.50 9.69 -3.33
C SER A 437 31.74 10.07 -4.80
N VAL A 438 31.83 9.07 -5.68
CA VAL A 438 32.10 9.30 -7.11
C VAL A 438 30.83 9.76 -7.82
N PRO A 439 30.81 10.93 -8.50
CA PRO A 439 29.65 11.41 -9.24
C PRO A 439 29.52 10.71 -10.60
N ILE A 440 28.56 9.80 -10.74
CA ILE A 440 28.29 9.04 -11.97
C ILE A 440 27.22 9.76 -12.80
N THR A 441 27.54 10.04 -14.06
CA THR A 441 26.57 10.58 -15.04
C THR A 441 25.81 9.43 -15.70
N GLY A 442 24.48 9.49 -15.69
CA GLY A 442 23.62 8.52 -16.37
C GLY A 442 23.10 9.02 -17.72
N ASN A 443 22.82 8.10 -18.64
CA ASN A 443 21.98 8.32 -19.81
C ASN A 443 20.97 7.15 -19.92
N PRO A 444 19.66 7.38 -19.67
CA PRO A 444 19.04 8.65 -19.27
C PRO A 444 19.57 9.27 -17.97
N SER A 445 19.51 10.61 -17.86
CA SER A 445 20.11 11.38 -16.74
C SER A 445 19.55 11.02 -15.36
N SER A 446 18.31 10.54 -15.30
CA SER A 446 17.64 10.07 -14.07
C SER A 446 18.35 8.90 -13.38
N TYR A 447 19.20 8.15 -14.10
CA TYR A 447 19.94 7.00 -13.56
C TYR A 447 21.35 7.34 -13.04
N GLY A 448 21.78 8.60 -13.13
CA GLY A 448 23.00 9.09 -12.48
C GLY A 448 22.84 9.30 -10.97
N GLY A 449 23.97 9.51 -10.29
CA GLY A 449 24.03 9.73 -8.85
C GLY A 449 25.46 9.71 -8.31
N THR A 450 25.62 9.96 -7.01
CA THR A 450 26.91 9.87 -6.32
C THR A 450 27.01 8.51 -5.62
N THR A 451 28.08 7.75 -5.86
CA THR A 451 28.23 6.40 -5.27
C THR A 451 28.35 6.44 -3.73
N ASN A 452 27.81 5.45 -3.01
CA ASN A 452 27.03 4.30 -3.49
C ASN A 452 25.54 4.62 -3.53
N TYR A 453 24.84 4.23 -4.60
CA TYR A 453 23.40 4.46 -4.74
C TYR A 453 22.69 3.29 -5.42
N ASN A 454 21.37 3.25 -5.26
CA ASN A 454 20.50 2.35 -6.01
C ASN A 454 19.46 3.14 -6.80
N LYS A 455 19.01 2.55 -7.92
CA LYS A 455 17.87 3.00 -8.71
C LYS A 455 16.95 1.81 -8.86
N SER A 456 15.78 1.92 -8.26
CA SER A 456 14.74 0.90 -8.33
C SER A 456 13.75 1.22 -9.44
N ASN A 457 12.87 0.27 -9.73
CA ASN A 457 11.75 0.45 -10.64
C ASN A 457 12.13 0.65 -12.11
N ILE A 458 13.24 0.04 -12.55
CA ILE A 458 13.73 0.18 -13.92
C ILE A 458 13.09 -0.86 -14.85
N PRO A 459 12.26 -0.47 -15.84
CA PRO A 459 11.55 -1.42 -16.68
C PRO A 459 12.45 -2.49 -17.34
N ASN A 460 11.89 -3.68 -17.56
CA ASN A 460 12.60 -4.73 -18.27
C ASN A 460 13.09 -4.26 -19.66
N SER A 461 14.28 -4.71 -20.05
CA SER A 461 14.99 -4.31 -21.28
C SER A 461 15.41 -2.84 -21.37
N THR A 462 15.31 -2.05 -20.29
CA THR A 462 15.84 -0.67 -20.27
C THR A 462 17.36 -0.69 -20.43
N GLN A 463 17.87 0.08 -21.39
CA GLN A 463 19.30 0.28 -21.59
C GLN A 463 19.77 1.56 -20.89
N ILE A 464 20.78 1.44 -20.03
CA ILE A 464 21.36 2.53 -19.25
C ILE A 464 22.84 2.62 -19.55
N ALA A 465 23.34 3.81 -19.85
CA ALA A 465 24.77 4.09 -19.90
C ALA A 465 25.18 4.94 -18.70
N LEU A 466 26.18 4.48 -17.95
CA LEU A 466 26.78 5.18 -16.82
C LEU A 466 28.20 5.60 -17.18
N THR A 467 28.57 6.84 -16.85
CA THR A 467 29.89 7.41 -17.13
C THR A 467 30.54 7.84 -15.83
N ALA A 468 31.74 7.33 -15.56
CA ALA A 468 32.56 7.72 -14.43
C ALA A 468 33.49 8.90 -14.80
N PRO A 469 33.83 9.80 -13.85
CA PRO A 469 34.85 10.81 -14.06
C PRO A 469 36.24 10.17 -14.19
N THR A 470 37.23 10.91 -14.71
CA THR A 470 38.61 10.40 -14.86
C THR A 470 39.26 10.18 -13.49
N THR A 471 38.88 11.01 -12.52
CA THR A 471 39.47 11.04 -11.19
C THR A 471 38.39 11.27 -10.14
N SER A 472 38.55 10.67 -8.97
CA SER A 472 37.79 11.02 -7.77
C SER A 472 38.75 11.09 -6.59
N GLY A 473 38.89 12.27 -5.98
CA GLY A 473 39.96 12.54 -5.02
C GLY A 473 41.34 12.30 -5.62
N ASN A 474 42.15 11.47 -4.95
CA ASN A 474 43.51 11.12 -5.37
C ASN A 474 43.58 9.87 -6.26
N ALA A 475 42.45 9.27 -6.63
CA ALA A 475 42.41 8.04 -7.38
C ALA A 475 42.00 8.26 -8.85
N ASN A 476 42.59 7.48 -9.75
CA ASN A 476 42.26 7.45 -11.18
C ASN A 476 41.29 6.30 -11.48
N PHE A 477 40.31 6.55 -12.35
CA PHE A 477 39.43 5.51 -12.84
C PHE A 477 40.22 4.45 -13.63
N THR A 478 40.00 3.17 -13.34
CA THR A 478 40.67 2.06 -14.02
C THR A 478 39.71 1.26 -14.90
N SER A 479 38.56 0.86 -14.36
CA SER A 479 37.62 -0.02 -15.07
C SER A 479 36.22 0.00 -14.47
N TRP A 480 35.28 -0.58 -15.20
CA TRP A 480 33.95 -0.94 -14.69
C TRP A 480 33.82 -2.46 -14.56
N THR A 481 33.15 -2.94 -13.52
CA THR A 481 32.73 -4.34 -13.36
C THR A 481 31.22 -4.48 -13.26
N GLY A 482 30.67 -5.64 -13.66
CA GLY A 482 29.23 -5.95 -13.59
C GLY A 482 28.38 -5.45 -14.77
N CYS A 483 28.99 -4.78 -15.75
CA CYS A 483 28.31 -4.23 -16.93
C CYS A 483 28.05 -5.28 -18.01
N ASN A 484 27.07 -5.05 -18.89
CA ASN A 484 26.93 -5.85 -20.10
C ASN A 484 28.07 -5.57 -21.09
N THR A 485 28.43 -4.30 -21.25
CA THR A 485 29.55 -3.85 -22.08
C THR A 485 30.23 -2.65 -21.44
N THR A 486 31.52 -2.46 -21.71
CA THR A 486 32.33 -1.36 -21.20
C THR A 486 33.10 -0.67 -22.33
N ASN A 487 33.38 0.62 -22.20
CA ASN A 487 34.30 1.37 -23.06
C ASN A 487 35.26 2.15 -22.17
N ALA A 488 36.52 1.70 -22.14
CA ALA A 488 37.55 2.27 -21.27
C ALA A 488 37.91 3.72 -21.64
N ALA A 489 38.00 4.04 -22.93
CA ALA A 489 38.34 5.39 -23.41
C ALA A 489 37.30 6.43 -22.98
N ASN A 490 36.01 6.05 -23.05
CA ASN A 490 34.91 6.93 -22.67
C ASN A 490 34.48 6.77 -21.20
N ARG A 491 35.09 5.82 -20.46
CA ARG A 491 34.76 5.48 -19.06
C ARG A 491 33.29 5.11 -18.87
N THR A 492 32.69 4.46 -19.87
CA THR A 492 31.26 4.13 -19.86
C THR A 492 30.99 2.66 -19.58
N CYS A 493 29.97 2.40 -18.78
CA CYS A 493 29.35 1.11 -18.51
C CYS A 493 27.95 1.08 -19.09
N THR A 494 27.64 0.14 -19.96
CA THR A 494 26.27 -0.06 -20.46
C THR A 494 25.65 -1.28 -19.80
N VAL A 495 24.41 -1.10 -19.32
CA VAL A 495 23.61 -2.13 -18.65
C VAL A 495 22.28 -2.28 -19.36
N ILE A 496 21.88 -3.52 -19.64
CA ILE A 496 20.53 -3.88 -20.08
C ILE A 496 19.83 -4.54 -18.90
N MET A 497 18.78 -3.91 -18.39
CA MET A 497 18.06 -4.35 -17.21
C MET A 497 17.13 -5.53 -17.54
N ASN A 498 17.59 -6.74 -17.27
CA ASN A 498 16.84 -8.00 -17.41
C ASN A 498 16.77 -8.83 -16.11
N ALA A 499 17.49 -8.38 -15.09
CA ALA A 499 17.49 -8.84 -13.71
C ALA A 499 18.02 -7.68 -12.85
N ASN A 500 17.96 -7.80 -11.53
CA ASN A 500 18.70 -6.89 -10.64
C ASN A 500 20.19 -6.91 -10.99
N LYS A 501 20.80 -5.74 -11.09
CA LYS A 501 22.19 -5.57 -11.54
C LYS A 501 22.98 -4.79 -10.51
N THR A 502 24.22 -5.19 -10.31
CA THR A 502 25.21 -4.42 -9.55
C THR A 502 26.38 -4.10 -10.46
N VAL A 503 26.75 -2.83 -10.55
CA VAL A 503 27.92 -2.37 -11.30
C VAL A 503 28.83 -1.56 -10.38
N THR A 504 30.14 -1.64 -10.61
CA THR A 504 31.13 -0.97 -9.77
C THR A 504 32.16 -0.23 -10.61
N ALA A 505 32.36 1.05 -10.33
CA ALA A 505 33.46 1.84 -10.88
C ALA A 505 34.71 1.62 -10.03
N ASN A 506 35.77 1.09 -10.63
CA ASN A 506 37.02 0.79 -9.95
C ASN A 506 38.00 1.94 -10.14
N TYR A 507 38.65 2.33 -9.05
CA TYR A 507 39.66 3.37 -8.99
C TYR A 507 40.92 2.83 -8.32
N GLU A 508 42.07 3.39 -8.69
CA GLU A 508 43.35 3.12 -8.05
C GLU A 508 44.01 4.44 -7.64
N GLU A 509 44.60 4.48 -6.44
CA GLU A 509 45.30 5.67 -5.94
C GLU A 509 46.46 6.05 -6.85
N ARG A 510 46.63 7.35 -7.09
CA ARG A 510 47.84 7.84 -7.77
C ARG A 510 49.04 7.60 -6.86
N GLN A 511 49.98 6.76 -7.32
CA GLN A 511 51.28 6.66 -6.69
C GLN A 511 51.92 8.06 -6.62
N ALA A 512 52.25 8.50 -5.41
CA ALA A 512 53.06 9.68 -5.22
C ALA A 512 54.46 9.36 -5.75
N ASN A 513 54.83 9.95 -6.88
CA ASN A 513 56.25 10.05 -7.25
C ASN A 513 56.92 10.90 -6.16
N LEU A 514 57.60 10.24 -5.22
CA LEU A 514 58.51 10.90 -4.29
C LEU A 514 59.63 11.56 -5.12
N PRO A 515 59.87 12.87 -5.00
CA PRO A 515 61.06 13.50 -5.57
C PRO A 515 62.31 12.84 -4.97
N GLY A 516 63.29 12.54 -5.82
CA GLY A 516 64.49 11.78 -5.49
C GLY A 516 65.20 12.27 -4.23
N VAL A 517 65.59 11.31 -3.39
CA VAL A 517 66.50 11.53 -2.27
C VAL A 517 67.86 11.94 -2.86
N MET A 518 68.14 13.24 -2.81
CA MET A 518 69.47 13.79 -3.03
C MET A 518 70.35 13.38 -1.84
N LEU A 519 71.29 12.46 -2.09
CA LEU A 519 72.27 12.00 -1.13
C LEU A 519 73.29 13.13 -0.88
N LEU A 520 73.18 13.82 0.26
CA LEU A 520 74.25 14.68 0.78
C LEU A 520 75.28 13.76 1.45
N LEU A 521 76.41 13.57 0.78
CA LEU A 521 77.65 13.11 1.42
C LEU A 521 78.16 14.26 2.30
N LEU A 522 78.35 13.98 3.58
CA LEU A 522 79.27 14.71 4.45
C LEU A 522 80.32 13.70 4.92
N ASP A 523 81.57 14.15 4.84
CA ASP A 523 82.82 13.43 4.98
C ASP A 523 82.99 12.65 6.30
N ASP A 524 83.64 11.49 6.19
CA ASP A 524 85.02 11.29 6.68
C ASP A 524 85.78 10.31 5.76
#